data_AF-A0A507SY94-F1
#
_entry.id   AF-A0A507SY94-F1
#
_cell.length_a   1.000
_cell.length_b   1.000
_cell.length_c   1.000
_cell.angle_alpha   90.00
_cell.angle_beta   90.00
_cell.angle_gamma   90.00
#
_symmetry.space_group_name_H-M   'P 1'
#
loop_
_entity.id
_entity.type
_entity.pdbx_description
1 polymer ?
#
loop_
_entity_poly.entity_id
_entity_poly.type
_entity_poly.pdbx_seq_one_letter_code
_entity_poly.pdbx_strand_id
1 'polypeptide(L)'
;MAIGIIVEYNPFHNGHIRQLNWIKQKWPNEKIVVAMSDKFSQRGELCIDTFAHRKKIAKKYGVNKVIKLKFEQSVQAAHIFAHNAVIALHKAKIDKLVFGSESNNVEQMKQIAKYLIQHEEEFNELIRKFIKIDKLGYPKAFAIALEQLTGQSYSLPNDILGFEYVKTIVKNNLNIEVYTIERNISFHADEPIDSYASASHLRNMLRHNLDISQYSPSVIKKPLFIENLYEKFKKILRNTAIRKIKKIPLISEGIENLLLKNIHHKTYDEFVLACVSKRYTSARIKRIMAWILAKKWR
;
A
#
# COMPACT_ATOMS: atom_id res chain seq x y z
N MET A 1 -23.19 -11.11 -9.18
CA MET A 1 -22.21 -10.89 -8.10
C MET A 1 -20.99 -10.16 -8.66
N ALA A 2 -20.23 -9.50 -7.79
CA ALA A 2 -19.02 -8.77 -8.14
C ALA A 2 -17.87 -9.03 -7.17
N ILE A 3 -16.67 -9.10 -7.73
CA ILE A 3 -15.42 -9.41 -7.03
C ILE A 3 -14.56 -8.14 -6.98
N GLY A 4 -14.20 -7.72 -5.78
CA GLY A 4 -13.31 -6.63 -5.49
C GLY A 4 -11.85 -7.04 -5.51
N ILE A 5 -10.98 -6.16 -6.02
CA ILE A 5 -9.52 -6.26 -5.85
C ILE A 5 -8.98 -4.86 -5.51
N ILE A 6 -8.08 -4.76 -4.54
CA ILE A 6 -7.40 -3.51 -4.19
C ILE A 6 -6.01 -3.53 -4.81
N VAL A 7 -5.69 -2.55 -5.67
CA VAL A 7 -4.50 -2.62 -6.53
C VAL A 7 -3.80 -1.27 -6.71
N GLU A 8 -2.53 -1.35 -7.09
CA GLU A 8 -1.77 -0.19 -7.57
C GLU A 8 -1.36 -0.33 -9.03
N TYR A 9 -1.18 -1.56 -9.54
CA TYR A 9 -0.71 -1.82 -10.90
C TYR A 9 0.50 -0.97 -11.29
N ASN A 10 1.57 -1.03 -10.48
CA ASN A 10 2.74 -0.15 -10.56
C ASN A 10 4.06 -0.88 -10.87
N PRO A 11 4.24 -1.46 -12.08
CA PRO A 11 3.29 -1.52 -13.20
C PRO A 11 2.32 -2.71 -13.13
N PHE A 12 1.38 -2.77 -14.08
CA PHE A 12 0.63 -3.99 -14.36
C PHE A 12 1.59 -5.07 -14.90
N HIS A 13 1.45 -6.34 -14.50
CA HIS A 13 2.46 -7.38 -14.77
C HIS A 13 1.85 -8.78 -14.69
N ASN A 14 2.60 -9.82 -15.04
CA ASN A 14 2.13 -11.20 -15.15
C ASN A 14 1.53 -11.77 -13.85
N GLY A 15 2.06 -11.39 -12.69
CA GLY A 15 1.41 -11.71 -11.40
C GLY A 15 -0.03 -11.18 -11.26
N HIS A 16 -0.33 -9.98 -11.77
CA HIS A 16 -1.69 -9.43 -11.80
C HIS A 16 -2.57 -10.17 -12.80
N ILE A 17 -2.03 -10.54 -13.96
CA ILE A 17 -2.72 -11.34 -14.98
C ILE A 17 -3.12 -12.69 -14.39
N ARG A 18 -2.20 -13.36 -13.68
CA ARG A 18 -2.48 -14.61 -12.97
C ARG A 18 -3.62 -14.46 -11.98
N GLN A 19 -3.62 -13.42 -11.15
CA GLN A 19 -4.72 -13.17 -10.20
C GLN A 19 -6.05 -12.99 -10.93
N LEU A 20 -6.09 -12.19 -12.01
CA LEU A 20 -7.31 -11.96 -12.79
C LEU A 20 -7.78 -13.25 -13.48
N ASN A 21 -6.88 -14.07 -14.01
CA ASN A 21 -7.21 -15.34 -14.64
C ASN A 21 -7.75 -16.35 -13.62
N TRP A 22 -7.13 -16.45 -12.44
CA TRP A 22 -7.61 -17.29 -11.35
C TRP A 22 -9.03 -16.90 -10.92
N ILE A 23 -9.31 -15.59 -10.79
CA ILE A 23 -10.66 -15.08 -10.49
C ILE A 23 -11.65 -15.51 -11.57
N LYS A 24 -11.31 -15.34 -12.85
CA LYS A 24 -12.19 -15.73 -13.98
C LYS A 24 -12.41 -17.23 -14.07
N GLN A 25 -11.41 -18.04 -13.73
CA GLN A 25 -11.56 -19.50 -13.71
C GLN A 25 -12.49 -19.93 -12.58
N LYS A 26 -12.33 -19.35 -11.39
CA LYS A 26 -13.12 -19.68 -10.21
C LYS A 26 -14.55 -19.14 -10.27
N TRP A 27 -14.75 -17.96 -10.88
CA TRP A 27 -16.03 -17.28 -11.00
C TRP A 27 -16.21 -16.65 -12.39
N PRO A 28 -16.46 -17.46 -13.43
CA PRO A 28 -16.46 -17.00 -14.83
C PRO A 28 -17.52 -15.93 -15.16
N ASN A 29 -18.61 -15.90 -14.41
CA ASN A 29 -19.74 -15.00 -14.66
C ASN A 29 -19.77 -13.76 -13.75
N GLU A 30 -18.77 -13.58 -12.87
CA GLU A 30 -18.74 -12.47 -11.92
C GLU A 30 -17.98 -11.25 -12.45
N LYS A 31 -18.48 -10.06 -12.12
CA LYS A 31 -17.84 -8.80 -12.54
C LYS A 31 -16.63 -8.51 -11.65
N ILE A 32 -15.50 -8.16 -12.25
CA ILE A 32 -14.30 -7.72 -11.54
C ILE A 32 -14.33 -6.19 -11.39
N VAL A 33 -14.29 -5.74 -10.14
CA VAL A 33 -14.23 -4.33 -9.74
C VAL A 33 -12.92 -4.09 -9.01
N VAL A 34 -12.10 -3.16 -9.48
CA VAL A 34 -10.84 -2.82 -8.80
C VAL A 34 -10.91 -1.44 -8.16
N ALA A 35 -10.40 -1.33 -6.93
CA ALA A 35 -10.08 -0.05 -6.31
C ALA A 35 -8.60 0.23 -6.51
N MET A 36 -8.30 1.26 -7.31
CA MET A 36 -6.94 1.52 -7.80
C MET A 36 -6.43 2.88 -7.34
N SER A 37 -5.24 2.88 -6.74
CA SER A 37 -4.52 4.12 -6.38
C SER A 37 -4.29 5.01 -7.59
N ASP A 38 -4.42 6.33 -7.41
CA ASP A 38 -4.17 7.34 -8.44
C ASP A 38 -2.66 7.54 -8.68
N LYS A 39 -2.15 8.76 -8.58
CA LYS A 39 -0.78 9.10 -8.96
C LYS A 39 0.26 8.55 -8.00
N PHE A 40 -0.10 8.34 -6.74
CA PHE A 40 0.81 7.90 -5.68
C PHE A 40 0.33 6.57 -5.11
N SER A 41 1.28 5.68 -4.82
CA SER A 41 1.06 4.43 -4.11
C SER A 41 0.79 4.66 -2.62
N GLN A 42 0.28 3.62 -1.94
CA GLN A 42 0.12 3.58 -0.50
C GLN A 42 1.45 3.76 0.25
N ARG A 43 2.57 3.39 -0.38
CA ARG A 43 3.91 3.58 0.17
C ARG A 43 4.49 4.97 -0.11
N GLY A 44 3.74 5.85 -0.76
CA GLY A 44 4.17 7.22 -1.09
C GLY A 44 5.10 7.31 -2.29
N GLU A 45 5.19 6.27 -3.11
CA GLU A 45 5.94 6.30 -4.37
C GLU A 45 5.05 6.83 -5.50
N LEU A 46 5.63 7.38 -6.56
CA LEU A 46 4.86 7.64 -7.78
C LEU A 46 4.49 6.32 -8.46
N CYS A 47 3.28 6.27 -8.99
CA CYS A 47 2.96 5.27 -10.00
C CYS A 47 3.77 5.61 -11.26
N ILE A 48 4.54 4.65 -11.76
CA ILE A 48 5.43 4.84 -12.91
C ILE A 48 4.68 5.09 -14.21
N ASP A 49 3.37 4.87 -14.21
CA ASP A 49 2.50 5.02 -15.35
C ASP A 49 1.20 5.76 -14.97
N THR A 50 0.61 6.42 -15.96
CA THR A 50 -0.58 7.25 -15.77
C THR A 50 -1.77 6.41 -15.30
N PHE A 51 -2.65 7.00 -14.48
CA PHE A 51 -3.89 6.33 -14.08
C PHE A 51 -4.74 5.90 -15.29
N ALA A 52 -4.77 6.71 -16.36
CA ALA A 52 -5.51 6.40 -17.57
C ALA A 52 -4.97 5.15 -18.27
N HIS A 53 -3.65 5.02 -18.39
CA HIS A 53 -3.02 3.85 -19.01
C HIS A 53 -3.17 2.59 -18.15
N ARG A 54 -2.92 2.69 -16.83
CA ARG A 54 -3.19 1.59 -15.87
C ARG A 54 -4.64 1.13 -15.89
N LYS A 55 -5.60 2.07 -16.01
CA LYS A 55 -7.03 1.76 -16.16
C LYS A 55 -7.31 1.05 -17.49
N LYS A 56 -6.72 1.53 -18.59
CA LYS A 56 -6.88 0.94 -19.93
C LYS A 56 -6.38 -0.50 -19.96
N ILE A 57 -5.19 -0.76 -19.40
CA ILE A 57 -4.62 -2.11 -19.37
C ILE A 57 -5.42 -3.04 -18.45
N ALA A 58 -5.82 -2.58 -17.26
CA ALA A 58 -6.68 -3.37 -16.38
C ALA A 58 -7.97 -3.83 -17.08
N LYS A 59 -8.62 -2.92 -17.82
CA LYS A 59 -9.82 -3.24 -18.62
C LYS A 59 -9.53 -4.25 -19.74
N LYS A 60 -8.40 -4.12 -20.44
CA LYS A 60 -7.96 -5.08 -21.46
C LYS A 60 -7.86 -6.51 -20.91
N TYR A 61 -7.47 -6.65 -19.64
CA TYR A 61 -7.37 -7.94 -18.96
C TYR A 61 -8.65 -8.35 -18.20
N GLY A 62 -9.80 -7.75 -18.51
CA GLY A 62 -11.11 -8.20 -18.03
C GLY A 62 -11.62 -7.55 -16.74
N VAL A 63 -10.99 -6.47 -16.28
CA VAL A 63 -11.58 -5.64 -15.21
C VAL A 63 -12.78 -4.86 -15.76
N ASN A 64 -13.97 -5.07 -15.17
CA ASN A 64 -15.21 -4.41 -15.62
C ASN A 64 -15.28 -2.95 -15.14
N LYS A 65 -14.90 -2.67 -13.88
CA LYS A 65 -14.99 -1.34 -13.28
C LYS A 65 -13.70 -0.99 -12.51
N VAL A 66 -13.23 0.24 -12.69
CA VAL A 66 -12.08 0.79 -11.96
C VAL A 66 -12.56 1.97 -11.12
N ILE A 67 -12.49 1.83 -9.81
CA ILE A 67 -12.76 2.88 -8.82
C ILE A 67 -11.43 3.57 -8.53
N LYS A 68 -11.38 4.87 -8.79
CA LYS A 68 -10.21 5.69 -8.49
C LYS A 68 -10.16 6.02 -6.99
N LEU A 69 -9.13 5.58 -6.29
CA LEU A 69 -8.86 6.03 -4.93
C LEU A 69 -8.18 7.41 -4.97
N LYS A 70 -8.72 8.37 -4.23
CA LYS A 70 -8.18 9.73 -4.13
C LYS A 70 -6.83 9.70 -3.38
N PHE A 71 -6.01 10.72 -3.59
CA PHE A 71 -4.71 10.86 -2.93
C PHE A 71 -4.78 10.65 -1.42
N GLU A 72 -5.75 11.31 -0.76
CA GLU A 72 -5.93 11.27 0.69
C GLU A 72 -6.44 9.90 1.20
N GLN A 73 -6.95 9.06 0.29
CA GLN A 73 -7.38 7.69 0.58
C GLN A 73 -6.23 6.70 0.39
N SER A 74 -5.42 6.91 -0.66
CA SER A 74 -4.30 6.03 -1.02
C SER A 74 -3.07 6.24 -0.13
N VAL A 75 -2.59 7.47 0.02
CA VAL A 75 -1.28 7.78 0.60
C VAL A 75 -1.37 7.86 2.12
N GLN A 76 -1.64 6.72 2.74
CA GLN A 76 -1.96 6.60 4.17
C GLN A 76 -1.28 5.38 4.80
N ALA A 77 -1.33 5.29 6.14
CA ALA A 77 -0.98 4.05 6.84
C ALA A 77 -1.86 2.88 6.37
N ALA A 78 -1.38 1.64 6.55
CA ALA A 78 -2.02 0.43 6.00
C ALA A 78 -3.50 0.30 6.42
N HIS A 79 -3.80 0.48 7.71
CA HIS A 79 -5.18 0.42 8.24
C HIS A 79 -6.11 1.47 7.62
N ILE A 80 -5.65 2.72 7.44
CA ILE A 80 -6.45 3.79 6.82
C ILE A 80 -6.65 3.50 5.32
N PHE A 81 -5.59 3.07 4.63
CA PHE A 81 -5.67 2.69 3.21
C PHE A 81 -6.66 1.54 3.00
N ALA A 82 -6.53 0.48 3.80
CA ALA A 82 -7.42 -0.68 3.79
C ALA A 82 -8.86 -0.27 4.05
N HIS A 83 -9.11 0.51 5.09
CA HIS A 83 -10.43 1.04 5.40
C HIS A 83 -11.03 1.77 4.19
N ASN A 84 -10.32 2.75 3.64
CA ASN A 84 -10.81 3.54 2.51
C ASN A 84 -11.07 2.68 1.26
N ALA A 85 -10.18 1.75 0.95
CA ALA A 85 -10.28 0.91 -0.24
C ALA A 85 -11.41 -0.12 -0.14
N VAL A 86 -11.56 -0.78 1.02
CA VAL A 86 -12.66 -1.72 1.29
C VAL A 86 -14.01 -0.98 1.27
N ILE A 87 -14.12 0.17 1.92
CA ILE A 87 -15.37 0.96 1.91
C ILE A 87 -15.70 1.45 0.50
N ALA A 88 -14.71 1.82 -0.32
CA ALA A 88 -14.94 2.19 -1.72
C ALA A 88 -15.49 1.02 -2.54
N LEU A 89 -14.97 -0.20 -2.33
CA LEU A 89 -15.48 -1.40 -2.99
C LEU A 89 -16.87 -1.81 -2.47
N HIS A 90 -17.10 -1.73 -1.16
CA HIS A 90 -18.39 -2.00 -0.54
C HIS A 90 -19.48 -1.08 -1.13
N LYS A 91 -19.20 0.22 -1.27
CA LYS A 91 -20.10 1.18 -1.96
C LYS A 91 -20.36 0.84 -3.42
N ALA A 92 -19.47 0.08 -4.06
CA ALA A 92 -19.67 -0.45 -5.40
C ALA A 92 -20.38 -1.80 -5.44
N LYS A 93 -20.90 -2.27 -4.29
CA LYS A 93 -21.70 -3.50 -4.13
C LYS A 93 -20.94 -4.75 -4.60
N ILE A 94 -19.70 -4.91 -4.14
CA ILE A 94 -18.99 -6.18 -4.26
C ILE A 94 -19.55 -7.18 -3.25
N ASP A 95 -19.52 -8.45 -3.61
CA ASP A 95 -19.89 -9.58 -2.75
C ASP A 95 -18.65 -10.29 -2.22
N LYS A 96 -17.54 -10.23 -2.96
CA LYS A 96 -16.27 -10.91 -2.63
C LYS A 96 -15.11 -9.95 -2.70
N LEU A 97 -14.10 -10.13 -1.85
CA LEU A 97 -12.80 -9.46 -1.94
C LEU A 97 -11.71 -10.51 -2.15
N VAL A 98 -10.88 -10.32 -3.19
CA VAL A 98 -9.73 -11.19 -3.48
C VAL A 98 -8.44 -10.38 -3.35
N PHE A 99 -7.47 -10.90 -2.61
CA PHE A 99 -6.12 -10.34 -2.53
C PHE A 99 -5.03 -11.42 -2.48
N GLY A 100 -3.80 -11.06 -2.85
CA GLY A 100 -2.67 -11.96 -2.72
C GLY A 100 -2.18 -12.02 -1.27
N SER A 101 -1.84 -13.20 -0.77
CA SER A 101 -1.37 -13.43 0.59
C SER A 101 -0.19 -14.40 0.59
N GLU A 102 0.69 -14.26 1.56
CA GLU A 102 1.78 -15.20 1.80
C GLU A 102 1.32 -16.36 2.69
N SER A 103 0.53 -16.12 3.74
CA SER A 103 -0.02 -17.19 4.59
C SER A 103 -1.20 -17.95 3.97
N ASN A 104 -1.92 -17.33 3.02
CA ASN A 104 -3.09 -17.89 2.35
C ASN A 104 -4.17 -18.44 3.33
N ASN A 105 -4.27 -17.88 4.54
CA ASN A 105 -5.16 -18.35 5.61
C ASN A 105 -6.17 -17.27 6.05
N VAL A 106 -7.24 -17.12 5.26
CA VAL A 106 -8.30 -16.14 5.51
C VAL A 106 -9.04 -16.40 6.82
N GLU A 107 -9.28 -17.67 7.17
CA GLU A 107 -10.09 -17.98 8.35
C GLU A 107 -9.36 -17.59 9.63
N GLN A 108 -8.05 -17.83 9.70
CA GLN A 108 -7.22 -17.33 10.79
C GLN A 108 -7.24 -15.79 10.86
N MET A 109 -7.13 -15.09 9.72
CA MET A 109 -7.24 -13.62 9.68
C MET A 109 -8.59 -13.14 10.25
N LYS A 110 -9.70 -13.83 9.93
CA LYS A 110 -11.04 -13.49 10.44
C LYS A 110 -11.15 -13.72 11.94
N GLN A 111 -10.65 -14.85 12.44
CA GLN A 111 -10.66 -15.19 13.87
C GLN A 111 -9.87 -14.15 14.68
N ILE A 112 -8.64 -13.86 14.25
CA ILE A 112 -7.80 -12.82 14.86
C ILE A 112 -8.50 -11.46 14.80
N ALA A 113 -9.07 -11.08 13.65
CA ALA A 113 -9.78 -9.80 13.54
C ALA A 113 -10.96 -9.69 14.53
N LYS A 114 -11.77 -10.74 14.67
CA LYS A 114 -12.87 -10.79 15.66
C LYS A 114 -12.34 -10.65 17.09
N TYR A 115 -11.29 -11.40 17.42
CA TYR A 115 -10.65 -11.35 18.73
C TYR A 115 -10.14 -9.94 19.07
N LEU A 116 -9.42 -9.30 18.14
CA LEU A 116 -8.91 -7.93 18.33
C LEU A 116 -10.01 -6.88 18.45
N ILE A 117 -11.17 -7.09 17.82
CA ILE A 117 -12.32 -6.17 17.97
C ILE A 117 -12.94 -6.32 19.36
N GLN A 118 -12.99 -7.53 19.91
CA GLN A 118 -13.47 -7.78 21.27
C GLN A 118 -12.49 -7.24 22.34
N HIS A 119 -11.20 -7.21 22.04
CA HIS A 119 -10.12 -6.74 22.93
C HIS A 119 -9.49 -5.43 22.42
N GLU A 120 -10.28 -4.55 21.79
CA GLU A 120 -9.76 -3.37 21.10
C GLU A 120 -9.05 -2.40 22.06
N GLU A 121 -9.54 -2.26 23.30
CA GLU A 121 -8.93 -1.40 24.31
C GLU A 121 -7.54 -1.89 24.70
N GLU A 122 -7.42 -3.14 25.14
CA GLU A 122 -6.16 -3.80 25.51
C GLU A 122 -5.14 -3.74 24.36
N PHE A 123 -5.57 -4.08 23.14
CA PHE A 123 -4.70 -4.03 21.97
C PHE A 123 -4.19 -2.61 21.67
N ASN A 124 -5.06 -1.61 21.77
CA ASN A 124 -4.67 -0.22 21.56
C ASN A 124 -3.74 0.29 22.67
N GLU A 125 -3.92 -0.16 23.91
CA GLU A 125 -3.03 0.16 25.03
C GLU A 125 -1.63 -0.42 24.83
N LEU A 126 -1.52 -1.67 24.41
CA LEU A 126 -0.23 -2.29 24.06
C LEU A 126 0.47 -1.52 22.94
N ILE A 127 -0.23 -1.19 21.86
CA ILE A 127 0.35 -0.39 20.76
C ILE A 127 0.83 0.97 21.28
N ARG A 128 0.02 1.67 22.09
CA ARG A 128 0.39 2.97 22.66
C ARG A 128 1.62 2.84 23.56
N LYS A 129 1.71 1.78 24.37
CA LYS A 129 2.87 1.47 25.22
C LYS A 129 4.14 1.32 24.38
N PHE A 130 4.11 0.46 23.35
CA PHE A 130 5.25 0.25 22.44
C PHE A 130 5.68 1.51 21.68
N ILE A 131 4.74 2.37 21.27
CA ILE A 131 5.06 3.63 20.59
C ILE A 131 5.64 4.67 21.56
N LYS A 132 5.05 4.80 22.75
CA LYS A 132 5.43 5.84 23.72
C LYS A 132 6.72 5.49 24.47
N ILE A 133 6.81 4.26 24.99
CA ILE A 133 7.92 3.79 25.83
C ILE A 133 9.08 3.36 24.93
N ASP A 134 8.86 2.35 24.09
CA ASP A 134 9.92 1.72 23.29
C ASP A 134 10.26 2.48 22.00
N LYS A 135 9.56 3.61 21.76
CA LYS A 135 9.74 4.49 20.61
C LYS A 135 9.63 3.75 19.27
N LEU A 136 8.84 2.67 19.22
CA LEU A 136 8.65 1.86 18.03
C LEU A 136 7.71 2.55 17.03
N GLY A 137 7.97 2.35 15.74
CA GLY A 137 7.03 2.72 14.69
C GLY A 137 5.78 1.83 14.74
N TYR A 138 4.64 2.40 14.36
CA TYR A 138 3.33 1.73 14.42
C TYR A 138 3.34 0.30 13.83
N PRO A 139 3.94 0.01 12.65
CA PRO A 139 3.93 -1.36 12.11
C PRO A 139 4.59 -2.38 13.04
N LYS A 140 5.70 -2.01 13.69
CA LYS A 140 6.40 -2.90 14.62
C LYS A 140 5.66 -3.02 15.95
N ALA A 141 5.15 -1.91 16.48
CA ALA A 141 4.30 -1.92 17.67
C ALA A 141 3.05 -2.79 17.48
N PHE A 142 2.41 -2.70 16.32
CA PHE A 142 1.27 -3.51 15.93
C PHE A 142 1.61 -5.00 15.87
N ALA A 143 2.71 -5.37 15.20
CA ALA A 143 3.13 -6.77 15.10
C ALA A 143 3.42 -7.39 16.47
N ILE A 144 4.12 -6.67 17.35
CA ILE A 144 4.43 -7.16 18.71
C ILE A 144 3.17 -7.27 19.56
N ALA A 145 2.29 -6.25 19.53
CA ALA A 145 1.03 -6.29 20.27
C ALA A 145 0.13 -7.44 19.79
N LEU A 146 0.13 -7.71 18.48
CA LEU A 146 -0.63 -8.80 17.89
C LEU A 146 -0.10 -10.15 18.40
N GLU A 147 1.22 -10.35 18.33
CA GLU A 147 1.88 -11.56 18.78
C GLU A 147 1.66 -11.81 20.27
N GLN A 148 1.70 -10.77 21.10
CA GLN A 148 1.43 -10.88 22.54
C GLN A 148 0.00 -11.32 22.85
N LEU A 149 -0.99 -10.81 22.11
CA LEU A 149 -2.39 -11.12 22.39
C LEU A 149 -2.85 -12.43 21.75
N THR A 150 -2.33 -12.78 20.58
CA THR A 150 -2.88 -13.89 19.79
C THR A 150 -1.87 -14.99 19.50
N GLY A 151 -0.60 -14.84 19.87
CA GLY A 151 0.47 -15.77 19.51
C GLY A 151 0.76 -15.83 18.00
N GLN A 152 0.27 -14.85 17.23
CA GLN A 152 0.39 -14.81 15.76
C GLN A 152 0.99 -13.47 15.33
N SER A 153 1.76 -13.48 14.24
CA SER A 153 2.40 -12.27 13.74
C SER A 153 2.29 -12.19 12.22
N TYR A 154 1.80 -11.06 11.72
CA TYR A 154 1.86 -10.72 10.31
C TYR A 154 3.02 -9.77 10.07
N SER A 155 4.12 -10.30 9.53
CA SER A 155 5.34 -9.54 9.25
C SER A 155 5.50 -9.19 7.77
N LEU A 156 4.86 -9.97 6.88
CA LEU A 156 4.97 -9.81 5.43
C LEU A 156 4.00 -8.74 4.91
N PRO A 157 4.40 -7.93 3.91
CA PRO A 157 3.62 -6.75 3.57
C PRO A 157 2.22 -7.02 2.99
N ASN A 158 2.03 -8.12 2.25
CA ASN A 158 0.70 -8.43 1.69
C ASN A 158 -0.20 -9.03 2.76
N ASP A 159 0.32 -9.86 3.66
CA ASP A 159 -0.42 -10.32 4.83
C ASP A 159 -0.81 -9.19 5.78
N ILE A 160 0.06 -8.20 6.02
CA ILE A 160 -0.30 -7.00 6.79
C ILE A 160 -1.47 -6.25 6.14
N LEU A 161 -1.40 -6.03 4.82
CA LEU A 161 -2.49 -5.36 4.09
C LEU A 161 -3.76 -6.20 4.06
N GLY A 162 -3.63 -7.50 3.82
CA GLY A 162 -4.71 -8.48 3.80
C GLY A 162 -5.46 -8.53 5.12
N PHE A 163 -4.72 -8.60 6.23
CA PHE A 163 -5.27 -8.54 7.56
C PHE A 163 -6.03 -7.24 7.82
N GLU A 164 -5.49 -6.09 7.40
CA GLU A 164 -6.20 -4.81 7.52
C GLU A 164 -7.49 -4.75 6.68
N TYR A 165 -7.54 -5.42 5.52
CA TYR A 165 -8.77 -5.56 4.75
C TYR A 165 -9.80 -6.40 5.51
N VAL A 166 -9.40 -7.59 6.00
CA VAL A 166 -10.27 -8.50 6.77
C VAL A 166 -10.77 -7.80 8.04
N LYS A 167 -9.89 -7.16 8.80
CA LYS A 167 -10.23 -6.39 10.00
C LYS A 167 -11.23 -5.29 9.69
N THR A 168 -11.09 -4.58 8.57
CA THR A 168 -12.08 -3.57 8.13
C THR A 168 -13.45 -4.21 7.87
N ILE A 169 -13.49 -5.33 7.13
CA ILE A 169 -14.73 -6.04 6.80
C ILE A 169 -15.45 -6.49 8.08
N VAL A 170 -14.71 -7.12 9.00
CA VAL A 170 -15.28 -7.61 10.28
C VAL A 170 -15.75 -6.45 11.15
N LYS A 171 -14.91 -5.41 11.34
CA LYS A 171 -15.24 -4.26 12.20
C LYS A 171 -16.48 -3.49 11.74
N ASN A 172 -16.71 -3.42 10.43
CA ASN A 172 -17.86 -2.72 9.85
C ASN A 172 -19.03 -3.65 9.54
N ASN A 173 -18.95 -4.93 9.94
CA ASN A 173 -19.95 -5.96 9.68
C ASN A 173 -20.39 -6.00 8.19
N LEU A 174 -19.43 -5.92 7.28
CA LEU A 174 -19.71 -5.89 5.84
C LEU A 174 -19.99 -7.31 5.34
N ASN A 175 -21.08 -7.48 4.59
CA ASN A 175 -21.39 -8.73 3.90
C ASN A 175 -20.49 -8.92 2.67
N ILE A 176 -19.20 -9.18 2.90
CA ILE A 176 -18.18 -9.39 1.88
C ILE A 176 -17.40 -10.66 2.23
N GLU A 177 -17.47 -11.66 1.36
CA GLU A 177 -16.66 -12.87 1.48
C GLU A 177 -15.21 -12.59 1.08
N VAL A 178 -14.26 -13.15 1.82
CA VAL A 178 -12.83 -12.92 1.57
C VAL A 178 -12.18 -14.17 1.04
N TYR A 179 -11.35 -14.01 0.01
CA TYR A 179 -10.55 -15.07 -0.59
C TYR A 179 -9.11 -14.59 -0.80
N THR A 180 -8.16 -15.50 -0.62
CA THR A 180 -6.75 -15.27 -0.91
C THR A 180 -6.29 -16.10 -2.10
N ILE A 181 -5.28 -15.58 -2.78
CA ILE A 181 -4.48 -16.34 -3.73
C ILE A 181 -3.04 -16.32 -3.24
N GLU A 182 -2.43 -17.49 -3.16
CA GLU A 182 -1.01 -17.60 -2.82
C GLU A 182 -0.16 -16.94 -3.92
N ARG A 183 0.88 -16.22 -3.50
CA ARG A 183 1.78 -15.51 -4.40
C ARG A 183 2.83 -16.46 -4.97
N ASN A 184 3.03 -16.40 -6.29
CA ASN A 184 4.14 -17.12 -6.94
C ASN A 184 5.52 -16.49 -6.65
N ILE A 185 5.56 -15.20 -6.33
CA ILE A 185 6.80 -14.46 -6.06
C ILE A 185 6.56 -13.46 -4.92
N SER A 186 7.54 -13.38 -4.02
CA SER A 186 7.56 -12.43 -2.92
C SER A 186 7.55 -10.97 -3.41
N PHE A 187 7.02 -10.05 -2.60
CA PHE A 187 6.87 -8.63 -2.98
C PHE A 187 8.20 -7.92 -3.30
N HIS A 188 9.30 -8.44 -2.78
CA HIS A 188 10.66 -7.90 -2.88
C HIS A 188 11.66 -8.90 -3.48
N ALA A 189 11.20 -9.92 -4.23
CA ALA A 189 12.14 -10.78 -4.93
C ALA A 189 13.00 -9.91 -5.87
N ASP A 190 14.31 -9.97 -5.64
CA ASP A 190 15.32 -9.26 -6.42
C ASP A 190 15.57 -9.94 -7.77
N GLU A 191 15.18 -11.21 -7.89
CA GLU A 191 15.30 -12.00 -9.11
C GLU A 191 13.91 -12.42 -9.63
N PRO A 192 13.72 -12.44 -10.96
CA PRO A 192 12.54 -13.01 -11.59
C PRO A 192 12.54 -14.54 -11.49
N ILE A 193 11.36 -15.14 -11.55
CA ILE A 193 11.18 -16.59 -11.71
C ILE A 193 10.31 -16.79 -12.96
N ASP A 194 10.85 -17.47 -13.97
CA ASP A 194 10.23 -17.64 -15.30
C ASP A 194 9.77 -16.31 -15.92
N SER A 195 8.46 -16.17 -16.15
CA SER A 195 7.81 -14.97 -16.66
C SER A 195 7.28 -14.05 -15.55
N TYR A 196 7.63 -14.29 -14.29
CA TYR A 196 7.12 -13.52 -13.16
C TYR A 196 8.24 -12.70 -12.52
N ALA A 197 7.92 -11.45 -12.18
CA ALA A 197 8.81 -10.56 -11.44
C ALA A 197 8.01 -9.69 -10.47
N SER A 198 8.66 -9.24 -9.40
CA SER A 198 8.04 -8.31 -8.45
C SER A 198 7.86 -6.93 -9.08
N ALA A 199 6.81 -6.19 -8.69
CA ALA A 199 6.61 -4.83 -9.18
C ALA A 199 7.82 -3.92 -8.87
N SER A 200 8.48 -4.14 -7.74
CA SER A 200 9.68 -3.40 -7.33
C SER A 200 10.86 -3.69 -8.26
N HIS A 201 11.08 -4.95 -8.62
CA HIS A 201 12.10 -5.35 -9.61
C HIS A 201 11.82 -4.72 -10.98
N LEU A 202 10.58 -4.75 -11.46
CA LEU A 202 10.22 -4.10 -12.74
C LEU A 202 10.45 -2.59 -12.73
N ARG A 203 10.18 -1.91 -11.60
CA ARG A 203 10.54 -0.50 -11.46
C ARG A 203 12.06 -0.29 -11.47
N ASN A 204 12.84 -1.21 -10.90
CA ASN A 204 14.30 -1.17 -10.95
C ASN A 204 14.85 -1.38 -12.37
N MET A 205 14.32 -2.34 -13.11
CA MET A 205 14.66 -2.57 -14.51
C MET A 205 14.45 -1.30 -15.35
N LEU A 206 13.28 -0.66 -15.19
CA LEU A 206 12.96 0.60 -15.90
C LEU A 206 13.87 1.76 -15.51
N ARG A 207 14.40 1.82 -14.27
CA ARG A 207 15.41 2.83 -13.89
C ARG A 207 16.70 2.68 -14.67
N HIS A 208 17.05 1.45 -15.01
CA HIS A 208 18.25 1.10 -15.78
C HIS A 208 17.96 0.99 -17.28
N ASN A 209 16.80 1.48 -17.74
CA ASN A 209 16.34 1.39 -19.13
C ASN A 209 16.31 -0.04 -19.70
N LEU A 210 16.10 -1.04 -18.84
CA LEU A 210 15.96 -2.44 -19.23
C LEU A 210 14.53 -2.74 -19.68
N ASP A 211 14.40 -3.67 -20.64
CA ASP A 211 13.10 -4.12 -21.13
C ASP A 211 12.35 -4.95 -20.09
N ILE A 212 11.05 -4.72 -19.94
CA ILE A 212 10.16 -5.44 -19.02
C ILE A 212 9.12 -6.29 -19.75
N SER A 213 9.17 -6.38 -21.09
CA SER A 213 8.13 -6.99 -21.92
C SER A 213 7.86 -8.47 -21.58
N GLN A 214 8.89 -9.20 -21.13
CA GLN A 214 8.78 -10.58 -20.63
C GLN A 214 7.83 -10.70 -19.43
N TYR A 215 7.78 -9.67 -18.58
CA TYR A 215 7.07 -9.70 -17.29
C TYR A 215 5.82 -8.84 -17.26
N SER A 216 5.67 -7.93 -18.23
CA SER A 216 4.64 -6.92 -18.26
C SER A 216 4.17 -6.61 -19.67
N PRO A 217 2.84 -6.60 -19.91
CA PRO A 217 2.28 -6.12 -21.17
C PRO A 217 2.19 -4.59 -21.24
N SER A 218 2.61 -3.86 -20.20
CA SER A 218 2.56 -2.40 -20.17
C SER A 218 3.72 -1.82 -20.97
N VAL A 219 3.41 -1.04 -22.00
CA VAL A 219 4.41 -0.23 -22.73
C VAL A 219 4.54 1.14 -22.06
N ILE A 220 5.57 1.33 -21.25
CA ILE A 220 5.77 2.54 -20.44
C ILE A 220 6.84 3.42 -21.07
N LYS A 221 6.41 4.42 -21.84
CA LYS A 221 7.33 5.29 -22.60
C LYS A 221 8.15 6.26 -21.74
N LYS A 222 7.55 6.76 -20.66
CA LYS A 222 8.14 7.79 -19.78
C LYS A 222 7.84 7.44 -18.32
N PRO A 223 8.60 6.50 -17.72
CA PRO A 223 8.37 6.09 -16.36
C PRO A 223 8.55 7.28 -15.41
N LEU A 224 7.61 7.43 -14.46
CA LEU A 224 7.63 8.50 -13.47
C LEU A 224 8.22 8.01 -12.15
N PHE A 225 9.32 8.64 -11.74
CA PHE A 225 10.03 8.29 -10.53
C PHE A 225 10.03 9.45 -9.53
N ILE A 226 9.88 9.15 -8.25
CA ILE A 226 9.68 10.17 -7.21
C ILE A 226 10.99 10.90 -6.87
N GLU A 227 12.12 10.23 -7.04
CA GLU A 227 13.48 10.77 -6.93
C GLU A 227 13.69 11.97 -7.87
N ASN A 228 13.08 11.96 -9.06
CA ASN A 228 13.13 13.08 -10.01
C ASN A 228 12.38 14.33 -9.50
N LEU A 229 11.58 14.20 -8.45
CA LEU A 229 10.88 15.32 -7.79
C LEU A 229 11.58 15.78 -6.51
N TYR A 230 12.74 15.25 -6.17
CA TYR A 230 13.40 15.55 -4.91
C TYR A 230 13.79 17.03 -4.76
N GLU A 231 14.35 17.66 -5.79
CA GLU A 231 14.64 19.10 -5.76
C GLU A 231 13.38 19.95 -5.55
N LYS A 232 12.29 19.58 -6.22
CA LYS A 232 10.99 20.23 -6.04
C LYS A 232 10.47 20.04 -4.61
N PHE A 233 10.63 18.85 -4.04
CA PHE A 233 10.29 18.57 -2.65
C PHE A 233 11.12 19.45 -1.70
N LYS A 234 12.44 19.55 -1.87
CA LYS A 234 13.30 20.42 -1.05
C LYS A 234 12.82 21.87 -1.07
N LYS A 235 12.52 22.39 -2.27
CA LYS A 235 12.00 23.75 -2.44
C LYS A 235 10.65 23.95 -1.74
N ILE A 236 9.74 22.98 -1.83
CA ILE A 236 8.43 23.08 -1.16
C ILE A 236 8.60 23.02 0.36
N LEU A 237 9.39 22.08 0.87
CA LEU A 237 9.58 21.90 2.31
C LEU A 237 10.19 23.16 2.95
N ARG A 238 11.23 23.75 2.35
CA ARG A 238 11.91 24.95 2.88
C ARG A 238 11.01 26.20 2.86
N ASN A 239 10.17 26.33 1.84
CA ASN A 239 9.35 27.53 1.63
C ASN A 239 7.94 27.42 2.22
N THR A 240 7.57 26.27 2.82
CA THR A 240 6.25 26.09 3.43
C THR A 240 6.35 26.31 4.93
N ALA A 241 5.52 27.21 5.46
CA ALA A 241 5.47 27.46 6.89
C ALA A 241 5.23 26.16 7.68
N ILE A 242 6.02 25.94 8.75
CA ILE A 242 5.99 24.71 9.55
C ILE A 242 4.59 24.38 10.08
N ARG A 243 3.79 25.40 10.41
CA ARG A 243 2.38 25.26 10.84
C ARG A 243 1.49 24.59 9.78
N LYS A 244 1.78 24.75 8.48
CA LYS A 244 1.06 24.06 7.40
C LYS A 244 1.54 22.62 7.24
N ILE A 245 2.84 22.38 7.39
CA ILE A 245 3.41 21.04 7.35
C ILE A 245 2.81 20.18 8.47
N LYS A 246 2.73 20.71 9.70
CA LYS A 246 2.11 20.05 10.86
C LYS A 246 0.65 19.61 10.68
N LYS A 247 -0.06 20.15 9.67
CA LYS A 247 -1.41 19.74 9.29
C LYS A 247 -1.46 18.45 8.47
N ILE A 248 -0.33 17.92 8.01
CA ILE A 248 -0.33 16.63 7.31
C ILE A 248 -0.68 15.53 8.32
N PRO A 249 -1.69 14.66 8.06
CA PRO A 249 -2.13 13.65 9.03
C PRO A 249 -1.04 12.67 9.50
N LEU A 250 0.00 12.49 8.69
CA LEU A 250 1.13 11.60 8.96
C LEU A 250 2.24 12.26 9.79
N ILE A 251 2.17 13.57 10.02
CA ILE A 251 3.15 14.34 10.79
C ILE A 251 2.74 14.36 12.25
N SER A 252 3.60 13.78 13.08
CA SER A 252 3.46 13.78 14.53
C SER A 252 4.85 13.74 15.16
N GLU A 253 4.95 14.08 16.44
CA GLU A 253 6.14 13.81 17.27
C GLU A 253 7.44 14.44 16.73
N GLY A 254 7.33 15.60 16.08
CA GLY A 254 8.47 16.38 15.62
C GLY A 254 9.14 15.86 14.34
N ILE A 255 8.52 14.92 13.62
CA ILE A 255 9.06 14.41 12.35
C ILE A 255 9.34 15.54 11.34
N GLU A 256 8.57 16.63 11.35
CA GLU A 256 8.81 17.80 10.51
C GLU A 256 10.19 18.43 10.74
N ASN A 257 10.67 18.43 11.99
CA ASN A 257 12.01 18.92 12.33
C ASN A 257 13.10 17.96 11.80
N LEU A 258 12.84 16.65 11.87
CA LEU A 258 13.74 15.64 11.29
C LEU A 258 13.87 15.81 9.77
N LEU A 259 12.76 16.04 9.06
CA LEU A 259 12.79 16.29 7.62
C LEU A 259 13.62 17.55 7.31
N LEU A 260 13.40 18.65 8.04
CA LEU A 260 14.15 19.89 7.84
C LEU A 260 15.64 19.73 8.17
N LYS A 261 15.98 19.00 9.23
CA LYS A 261 17.37 18.71 9.61
C LYS A 261 18.11 17.98 8.49
N ASN A 262 17.47 16.99 7.87
CA ASN A 262 18.11 16.11 6.89
C ASN A 262 17.94 16.58 5.43
N ILE A 263 17.20 17.67 5.15
CA ILE A 263 16.90 18.13 3.78
C ILE A 263 18.14 18.57 2.97
N HIS A 264 19.31 18.67 3.61
CA HIS A 264 20.57 19.04 2.98
C HIS A 264 21.19 17.89 2.17
N HIS A 265 20.78 16.64 2.38
CA HIS A 265 21.25 15.50 1.59
C HIS A 265 20.99 15.69 0.09
N LYS A 266 21.94 15.21 -0.73
CA LYS A 266 21.97 15.47 -2.17
C LYS A 266 20.94 14.64 -2.90
N THR A 267 20.83 13.36 -2.53
CA THR A 267 19.94 12.41 -3.20
C THR A 267 18.69 12.11 -2.37
N TYR A 268 17.64 11.66 -3.07
CA TYR A 268 16.40 11.20 -2.44
C TYR A 268 16.64 10.02 -1.49
N ASP A 269 17.47 9.06 -1.90
CA ASP A 269 17.72 7.85 -1.10
C ASP A 269 18.52 8.16 0.17
N GLU A 270 19.56 9.00 0.07
CA GLU A 270 20.30 9.51 1.24
C GLU A 270 19.36 10.20 2.24
N PHE A 271 18.49 11.08 1.74
CA PHE A 271 17.52 11.80 2.57
C PHE A 271 16.55 10.86 3.28
N VAL A 272 15.96 9.91 2.54
CA VAL A 272 15.02 8.94 3.11
C VAL A 272 15.73 8.12 4.18
N LEU A 273 16.93 7.61 3.90
CA LEU A 273 17.73 6.82 4.83
C LEU A 273 18.05 7.61 6.12
N ALA A 274 18.48 8.87 5.98
CA ALA A 274 18.79 9.74 7.12
C ALA A 274 17.57 10.10 7.98
N CYS A 275 16.35 9.97 7.44
CA CYS A 275 15.11 10.19 8.18
C CYS A 275 14.51 8.92 8.79
N VAL A 276 15.05 7.74 8.49
CA VAL A 276 14.59 6.48 9.09
C VAL A 276 15.10 6.36 10.53
N SER A 277 14.23 5.88 11.41
CA SER A 277 14.57 5.58 12.80
C SER A 277 13.71 4.43 13.33
N LYS A 278 13.93 4.01 14.59
CA LYS A 278 13.05 3.04 15.27
C LYS A 278 11.58 3.48 15.24
N ARG A 279 11.32 4.79 15.27
CA ARG A 279 9.99 5.41 15.28
C ARG A 279 9.43 5.64 13.87
N TYR A 280 10.29 5.96 12.91
CA TYR A 280 9.88 6.39 11.57
C TYR A 280 10.36 5.41 10.49
N THR A 281 9.42 4.68 9.91
CA THR A 281 9.70 3.77 8.80
C THR A 281 9.92 4.53 7.50
N SER A 282 10.71 3.96 6.58
CA SER A 282 10.93 4.54 5.23
C SER A 282 9.61 4.84 4.52
N ALA A 283 8.63 3.92 4.57
CA ALA A 283 7.31 4.13 3.97
C ALA A 283 6.56 5.34 4.56
N ARG A 284 6.73 5.64 5.87
CA ARG A 284 6.14 6.84 6.47
C ARG A 284 6.81 8.11 5.94
N ILE A 285 8.14 8.13 5.85
CA ILE A 285 8.89 9.26 5.27
C ILE A 285 8.46 9.52 3.82
N LYS A 286 8.44 8.46 2.99
CA LYS A 286 8.03 8.53 1.58
C LYS A 286 6.59 9.06 1.43
N ARG A 287 5.65 8.59 2.25
CA ARG A 287 4.28 9.14 2.25
C ARG A 287 4.25 10.63 2.61
N ILE A 288 4.97 11.07 3.64
CA ILE A 288 5.01 12.49 4.02
C ILE A 288 5.58 13.34 2.88
N MET A 289 6.64 12.86 2.22
CA MET A 289 7.17 13.52 1.02
C MET A 289 6.12 13.63 -0.08
N ALA A 290 5.34 12.57 -0.34
CA ALA A 290 4.24 12.62 -1.29
C ALA A 290 3.16 13.66 -0.91
N TRP A 291 2.80 13.78 0.36
CA TRP A 291 1.86 14.81 0.86
C TRP A 291 2.38 16.23 0.63
N ILE A 292 3.67 16.46 0.91
CA ILE A 292 4.33 17.74 0.69
C ILE A 292 4.39 18.08 -0.81
N LEU A 293 4.78 17.12 -1.66
CA LEU A 293 4.80 17.28 -3.11
C LEU A 293 3.41 17.57 -3.70
N ALA A 294 2.38 16.93 -3.15
CA ALA A 294 0.97 17.16 -3.51
C ALA A 294 0.42 18.49 -2.98
N LYS A 295 1.17 19.20 -2.11
CA LYS A 295 0.78 20.43 -1.42
C LYS A 295 -0.57 20.30 -0.70
N LYS A 296 -0.81 19.15 -0.07
CA LYS A 296 -2.02 18.87 0.69
C LYS A 296 -1.75 19.13 2.17
N TRP A 297 -2.32 20.20 2.70
CA TRP A 297 -2.23 20.62 4.11
C TRP A 297 -3.65 20.59 4.65
N ARG A 298 -4.00 19.59 5.48
CA ARG A 298 -5.38 19.44 5.98
C ARG A 298 -5.48 19.97 7.40
#